data_AF-A0A9W8MNK1-F1
#
_entry.id   AF-A0A9W8MNK1-F1
#
_cell.length_a   1.000
_cell.length_b   1.000
_cell.length_c   1.000
_cell.angle_alpha   90.00
_cell.angle_beta   90.00
_cell.angle_gamma   90.00
#
_symmetry.space_group_name_H-M   'P 1'
#
loop_
_entity.id
_entity.type
_entity.pdbx_description
1 polymer ?
#
loop_
_entity_poly.entity_id
_entity_poly.type
_entity_poly.pdbx_seq_one_letter_code
_entity_poly.pdbx_strand_id
1 'polypeptide(L)'
;MTASPQRARKDPPPPSTKGLKRKRAEAGPVDVDTNSSGNTRPSKRNRNAGSSKSTAPNTVKTAASTSSSCEWFEKAMGQFGSEDLGEVWSRLLEEWRAFEEEEDSFGDNRVLPVKGRPKSVGMWISRARPPTWRPSDPDAKADEEKFKAWWASLQPAWRVVNGRVGKSMNGDWNALRLPGINGIQSIVAALFFWGLSASPKARSRKAWTTAVRECTEVFEQLRRVHSPA
;
A
#
# COMPACT_ATOMS: atom_id res chain seq x y z
N MET A 1 -16.84 14.89 60.13
CA MET A 1 -16.65 13.55 60.71
C MET A 1 -17.92 12.74 60.50
N THR A 2 -17.96 11.92 59.44
CA THR A 2 -18.85 10.75 59.31
C THR A 2 -18.41 9.98 58.07
N ALA A 3 -17.85 8.80 58.30
CA ALA A 3 -17.34 7.88 57.28
C ALA A 3 -18.42 6.85 56.93
N SER A 4 -18.65 6.62 55.64
CA SER A 4 -19.47 5.51 55.12
C SER A 4 -18.55 4.44 54.50
N PRO A 5 -18.74 3.15 54.79
CA PRO A 5 -17.78 2.10 54.43
C PRO A 5 -17.99 1.51 53.04
N GLN A 6 -16.87 1.24 52.35
CA GLN A 6 -16.77 0.48 51.10
C GLN A 6 -17.19 -0.98 51.31
N ARG A 7 -18.07 -1.49 50.43
CA ARG A 7 -18.39 -2.91 50.32
C ARG A 7 -17.63 -3.52 49.15
N ALA A 8 -16.65 -4.36 49.47
CA ALA A 8 -15.94 -5.22 48.53
C ALA A 8 -16.91 -6.21 47.85
N ARG A 9 -16.89 -6.28 46.51
CA ARG A 9 -17.54 -7.35 45.74
C ARG A 9 -16.45 -8.26 45.18
N LYS A 10 -16.61 -9.54 45.50
CA LYS A 10 -15.72 -10.66 45.19
C LYS A 10 -15.78 -11.01 43.70
N ASP A 11 -14.63 -11.33 43.12
CA ASP A 11 -14.47 -11.85 41.77
C ASP A 11 -15.14 -13.24 41.61
N PRO A 12 -15.72 -13.54 40.43
CA PRO A 12 -16.23 -14.88 40.13
C PRO A 12 -15.10 -15.88 39.79
N PRO A 13 -15.26 -17.17 40.14
CA PRO A 13 -14.24 -18.19 39.90
C PRO A 13 -14.15 -18.61 38.42
N PRO A 14 -12.97 -19.09 37.96
CA PRO A 14 -12.76 -19.53 36.58
C PRO A 14 -13.44 -20.89 36.31
N PRO A 15 -13.91 -21.14 35.06
CA PRO A 15 -14.48 -22.44 34.70
C PRO A 15 -13.40 -23.54 34.63
N SER A 16 -13.66 -24.59 35.40
CA SER A 16 -12.87 -25.83 35.48
C SER A 16 -13.05 -26.70 34.24
N THR A 17 -11.93 -27.25 33.78
CA THR A 17 -11.76 -28.24 32.73
C THR A 17 -12.33 -29.60 33.13
N LYS A 18 -13.22 -30.17 32.31
CA LYS A 18 -13.55 -31.59 32.32
C LYS A 18 -13.37 -32.17 30.92
N GLY A 19 -12.39 -33.05 30.79
CA GLY A 19 -12.16 -33.85 29.60
C GLY A 19 -13.13 -35.03 29.50
N LEU A 20 -13.46 -35.41 28.27
CA LEU A 20 -13.93 -36.74 27.93
C LEU A 20 -13.23 -37.25 26.65
N LYS A 21 -12.32 -38.21 26.88
CA LYS A 21 -12.18 -39.51 26.21
C LYS A 21 -12.22 -39.59 24.66
N ARG A 22 -11.01 -39.74 24.12
CA ARG A 22 -10.51 -40.80 23.20
C ARG A 22 -11.54 -41.64 22.41
N LYS A 23 -11.35 -41.71 21.08
CA LYS A 23 -11.50 -42.97 20.32
C LYS A 23 -10.42 -43.07 19.24
N ARG A 24 -9.54 -44.07 19.41
CA ARG A 24 -8.54 -44.59 18.48
C ARG A 24 -9.15 -45.84 17.84
N ALA A 25 -8.97 -46.02 16.54
CA ALA A 25 -9.05 -47.32 15.87
C ALA A 25 -8.03 -47.34 14.71
N GLU A 26 -6.97 -48.16 14.89
CA GLU A 26 -6.28 -48.90 13.81
C GLU A 26 -7.17 -50.11 13.43
N ALA A 27 -7.01 -50.87 12.34
CA ALA A 27 -5.88 -51.20 11.47
C ALA A 27 -6.39 -51.62 10.06
N GLY A 28 -5.47 -51.71 9.07
CA GLY A 28 -5.68 -52.15 7.66
C GLY A 28 -5.92 -53.67 7.51
N PRO A 29 -5.35 -54.40 6.51
CA PRO A 29 -4.50 -54.03 5.35
C PRO A 29 -4.91 -54.74 4.01
N VAL A 30 -4.12 -54.55 2.94
CA VAL A 30 -3.68 -55.43 1.80
C VAL A 30 -3.51 -54.59 0.51
N ASP A 31 -2.29 -54.29 0.02
CA ASP A 31 -1.39 -55.11 -0.86
C ASP A 31 -1.99 -55.33 -2.27
N VAL A 32 -1.35 -55.23 -3.44
CA VAL A 32 0.03 -55.17 -3.99
C VAL A 32 -0.20 -55.02 -5.54
N ASP A 33 0.48 -54.22 -6.37
CA ASP A 33 1.77 -54.44 -7.10
C ASP A 33 1.88 -53.30 -8.16
N THR A 34 2.98 -52.54 -8.24
CA THR A 34 4.14 -52.70 -9.15
C THR A 34 3.91 -52.26 -10.61
N ASN A 35 4.58 -51.18 -11.05
CA ASN A 35 5.64 -51.28 -12.08
C ASN A 35 6.49 -50.00 -12.24
N SER A 36 7.78 -50.24 -12.50
CA SER A 36 8.93 -49.35 -12.66
C SER A 36 9.03 -48.65 -14.02
N SER A 37 9.84 -47.59 -14.02
CA SER A 37 10.77 -47.09 -15.07
C SER A 37 10.59 -45.58 -15.23
N GLY A 38 11.59 -44.71 -15.17
CA GLY A 38 13.02 -44.87 -15.36
C GLY A 38 13.50 -43.65 -16.16
N ASN A 39 14.65 -43.12 -15.75
CA ASN A 39 15.62 -42.37 -16.55
C ASN A 39 15.56 -40.83 -16.75
N THR A 40 16.59 -40.23 -16.13
CA THR A 40 17.64 -39.37 -16.70
C THR A 40 17.39 -37.89 -17.00
N ARG A 41 17.94 -37.10 -16.08
CA ARG A 41 18.72 -35.87 -16.29
C ARG A 41 19.65 -35.97 -17.53
N PRO A 42 19.95 -34.83 -18.17
CA PRO A 42 21.35 -34.53 -18.43
C PRO A 42 21.78 -33.13 -17.99
N SER A 43 23.05 -33.08 -17.65
CA SER A 43 23.86 -31.94 -17.24
C SER A 43 24.74 -31.47 -18.41
N LYS A 44 25.19 -30.21 -18.34
CA LYS A 44 26.30 -29.55 -19.08
C LYS A 44 26.04 -29.12 -20.54
N ARG A 45 26.22 -27.82 -20.82
CA ARG A 45 27.48 -27.33 -21.41
C ARG A 45 27.70 -25.82 -21.23
N ASN A 46 28.82 -25.52 -20.61
CA ASN A 46 29.52 -24.25 -20.54
C ASN A 46 30.26 -23.99 -21.87
N ARG A 47 30.23 -22.76 -22.41
CA ARG A 47 31.23 -22.25 -23.37
C ARG A 47 31.40 -20.73 -23.22
N ASN A 48 32.56 -20.36 -22.67
CA ASN A 48 33.23 -19.07 -22.81
C ASN A 48 33.71 -18.84 -24.26
N ALA A 49 33.59 -17.59 -24.74
CA ALA A 49 34.47 -16.85 -25.66
C ALA A 49 33.68 -15.60 -26.11
N GLY A 50 34.19 -14.37 -26.22
CA GLY A 50 35.53 -13.84 -26.13
C GLY A 50 35.45 -12.31 -26.11
N SER A 51 36.57 -11.72 -25.70
CA SER A 51 36.86 -10.29 -25.56
C SER A 51 36.56 -9.46 -26.82
N SER A 52 36.15 -8.20 -26.65
CA SER A 52 36.75 -7.03 -27.32
C SER A 52 36.31 -5.71 -26.69
N LYS A 53 37.31 -4.94 -26.26
CA LYS A 53 37.25 -3.52 -25.88
C LYS A 53 36.87 -2.68 -27.10
N SER A 54 36.04 -1.65 -26.90
CA SER A 54 36.12 -0.40 -27.64
C SER A 54 35.69 0.76 -26.75
N THR A 55 36.62 1.71 -26.61
CA THR A 55 36.49 3.00 -25.93
C THR A 55 36.04 4.04 -26.96
N ALA A 56 34.97 4.78 -26.68
CA ALA A 56 34.68 6.09 -27.30
C ALA A 56 33.56 6.82 -26.54
N PRO A 57 33.47 8.16 -26.63
CA PRO A 57 33.21 9.03 -25.49
C PRO A 57 31.77 9.55 -25.38
N ASN A 58 31.48 10.07 -24.18
CA ASN A 58 30.33 10.89 -23.75
C ASN A 58 29.43 11.42 -24.87
N THR A 59 28.29 10.76 -25.05
CA THR A 59 27.11 11.36 -25.66
C THR A 59 26.21 11.86 -24.54
N VAL A 60 26.04 13.18 -24.50
CA VAL A 60 25.00 13.88 -23.73
C VAL A 60 23.66 13.17 -23.96
N LYS A 61 23.12 12.51 -22.93
CA LYS A 61 21.79 11.91 -22.99
C LYS A 61 20.74 13.01 -22.74
N THR A 62 20.38 13.69 -23.80
CA THR A 62 19.17 14.51 -23.83
C THR A 62 17.97 13.60 -24.11
N ALA A 63 17.03 13.55 -23.16
CA ALA A 63 15.59 13.30 -23.32
C ALA A 63 15.11 12.27 -24.36
N ALA A 64 15.04 10.98 -23.99
CA ALA A 64 14.31 9.97 -24.77
C ALA A 64 13.87 8.73 -23.94
N SER A 65 13.41 8.91 -22.70
CA SER A 65 12.77 7.82 -21.91
C SER A 65 11.43 8.22 -21.28
N THR A 66 10.80 9.28 -21.80
CA THR A 66 9.59 9.89 -21.24
C THR A 66 8.27 9.32 -21.77
N SER A 67 8.22 8.58 -22.90
CA SER A 67 6.90 8.27 -23.50
C SER A 67 6.07 7.30 -22.65
N SER A 68 6.62 6.15 -22.27
CA SER A 68 5.87 5.15 -21.48
C SER A 68 5.72 5.55 -20.01
N SER A 69 6.72 6.24 -19.47
CA SER A 69 6.77 6.70 -18.09
C SER A 69 5.79 7.87 -17.83
N CYS A 70 5.53 8.74 -18.82
CA CYS A 70 4.46 9.74 -18.70
C CYS A 70 3.07 9.15 -19.00
N GLU A 71 2.97 8.15 -19.89
CA GLU A 71 1.68 7.55 -20.26
C GLU A 71 0.92 6.94 -19.08
N TRP A 72 1.60 6.23 -18.18
CA TRP A 72 0.91 5.64 -17.02
C TRP A 72 0.38 6.73 -16.08
N PHE A 73 1.13 7.82 -15.93
CA PHE A 73 0.80 8.93 -15.05
C PHE A 73 -0.42 9.69 -15.58
N GLU A 74 -0.46 10.00 -16.88
CA GLU A 74 -1.61 10.65 -17.50
C GLU A 74 -2.87 9.77 -17.46
N LYS A 75 -2.73 8.44 -17.66
CA LYS A 75 -3.84 7.49 -17.47
C LYS A 75 -4.34 7.50 -16.01
N ALA A 76 -3.44 7.59 -15.04
CA ALA A 76 -3.79 7.65 -13.63
C ALA A 76 -4.46 8.98 -13.26
N MET A 77 -3.96 10.12 -13.74
CA MET A 77 -4.59 11.43 -13.57
C MET A 77 -5.99 11.46 -14.18
N GLY A 78 -6.15 10.91 -15.40
CA GLY A 78 -7.46 10.76 -16.03
C GLY A 78 -8.41 9.87 -15.22
N GLN A 79 -7.92 8.75 -14.66
CA GLN A 79 -8.71 7.90 -13.79
C GLN A 79 -9.15 8.63 -12.51
N PHE A 80 -8.21 9.24 -11.80
CA PHE A 80 -8.47 9.83 -10.48
C PHE A 80 -9.22 11.16 -10.56
N GLY A 81 -9.14 11.86 -11.69
CA GLY A 81 -9.91 13.06 -12.00
C GLY A 81 -11.27 12.79 -12.68
N SER A 82 -11.64 11.52 -12.91
CA SER A 82 -12.90 11.18 -13.61
C SER A 82 -14.17 11.41 -12.79
N GLU A 83 -14.05 11.66 -11.49
CA GLU A 83 -15.17 11.82 -10.56
C GLU A 83 -15.02 13.13 -9.78
N ASP A 84 -16.11 13.86 -9.60
CA ASP A 84 -16.11 15.05 -8.75
C ASP A 84 -16.19 14.64 -7.27
N LEU A 85 -15.01 14.49 -6.66
CA LEU A 85 -14.86 14.27 -5.23
C LEU A 85 -14.59 15.58 -4.47
N GLY A 86 -14.85 16.74 -5.07
CA GLY A 86 -14.75 18.06 -4.47
C GLY A 86 -13.33 18.63 -4.38
N GLU A 87 -13.24 19.91 -4.05
CA GLU A 87 -12.00 20.72 -4.12
C GLU A 87 -10.81 20.14 -3.34
N VAL A 88 -11.06 19.50 -2.20
CA VAL A 88 -10.00 18.88 -1.39
C VAL A 88 -9.30 17.75 -2.13
N TRP A 89 -10.02 17.04 -2.99
CA TRP A 89 -9.48 15.97 -3.82
C TRP A 89 -8.69 16.53 -4.99
N SER A 90 -9.24 17.52 -5.69
CA SER A 90 -8.55 18.19 -6.80
C SER A 90 -7.19 18.72 -6.35
N ARG A 91 -7.14 19.38 -5.19
CA ARG A 91 -5.88 19.86 -4.61
C ARG A 91 -4.89 18.73 -4.30
N LEU A 92 -5.36 17.59 -3.79
CA LEU A 92 -4.48 16.43 -3.58
C LEU A 92 -3.87 15.93 -4.89
N LEU A 93 -4.65 15.90 -5.98
CA LEU A 93 -4.15 15.50 -7.30
C LEU A 93 -3.13 16.50 -7.85
N GLU A 94 -3.34 17.80 -7.65
CA GLU A 94 -2.38 18.84 -8.02
C GLU A 94 -1.04 18.68 -7.28
N GLU A 95 -1.09 18.47 -5.96
CA GLU A 95 0.13 18.27 -5.16
C GLU A 95 0.86 16.97 -5.51
N TRP A 96 0.11 15.89 -5.79
CA TRP A 96 0.70 14.64 -6.26
C TRP A 96 1.36 14.81 -7.64
N ARG A 97 0.69 15.49 -8.58
CA ARG A 97 1.28 15.78 -9.90
C ARG A 97 2.58 16.55 -9.77
N ALA A 98 2.56 17.65 -9.02
CA ALA A 98 3.76 18.47 -8.86
C ALA A 98 4.90 17.69 -8.16
N PHE A 99 4.57 16.81 -7.22
CA PHE A 99 5.58 15.92 -6.61
C PHE A 99 6.23 14.97 -7.63
N GLU A 100 5.46 14.31 -8.49
CA GLU A 100 6.01 13.39 -9.50
C GLU A 100 6.83 14.15 -10.55
N GLU A 101 6.40 15.35 -10.94
CA GLU A 101 7.13 16.23 -11.87
C GLU A 101 8.47 16.70 -11.30
N GLU A 102 8.52 17.09 -10.02
CA GLU A 102 9.75 17.53 -9.34
C GLU A 102 10.77 16.39 -9.16
N GLU A 103 10.30 15.16 -8.95
CA GLU A 103 11.20 14.02 -8.76
C GLU A 103 11.87 13.55 -10.05
N ASP A 104 11.39 13.95 -11.24
CA ASP A 104 11.82 13.46 -12.57
C ASP A 104 11.93 11.91 -12.64
N SER A 105 11.23 11.22 -11.74
CA SER A 105 11.47 9.82 -11.41
C SER A 105 10.32 8.94 -11.90
N PHE A 106 9.70 9.31 -13.03
CA PHE A 106 8.63 8.52 -13.66
C PHE A 106 9.02 7.05 -13.95
N GLY A 107 10.29 6.67 -13.78
CA GLY A 107 10.83 5.32 -13.86
C GLY A 107 11.51 4.76 -12.60
N ASP A 108 11.53 5.43 -11.43
CA ASP A 108 12.13 4.85 -10.22
C ASP A 108 11.21 3.77 -9.61
N ASN A 109 11.77 2.61 -9.28
CA ASN A 109 11.04 1.41 -8.84
C ASN A 109 10.87 1.36 -7.33
N ARG A 110 10.67 2.51 -6.69
CA ARG A 110 10.40 2.55 -5.25
C ARG A 110 8.98 2.05 -5.00
N VAL A 111 8.87 1.06 -4.12
CA VAL A 111 7.61 0.32 -3.92
C VAL A 111 7.12 0.52 -2.49
N LEU A 112 5.87 0.94 -2.36
CA LEU A 112 5.21 0.93 -1.05
C LEU A 112 5.04 -0.51 -0.52
N PRO A 113 5.15 -0.73 0.79
CA PRO A 113 4.81 -2.00 1.41
C PRO A 113 3.46 -2.56 0.93
N VAL A 114 3.46 -3.86 0.62
CA VAL A 114 2.24 -4.59 0.22
C VAL A 114 1.40 -4.94 1.44
N LYS A 115 2.06 -5.20 2.59
CA LYS A 115 1.41 -5.58 3.84
C LYS A 115 0.48 -4.47 4.31
N GLY A 116 -0.76 -4.83 4.65
CA GLY A 116 -1.76 -3.90 5.19
C GLY A 116 -2.50 -3.05 4.15
N ARG A 117 -2.07 -3.07 2.88
CA ARG A 117 -2.70 -2.32 1.79
C ARG A 117 -4.19 -2.66 1.64
N PRO A 118 -5.07 -1.68 1.37
CA PRO A 118 -6.47 -1.94 1.07
C PRO A 118 -6.66 -2.92 -0.09
N LYS A 119 -7.63 -3.85 0.04
CA LYS A 119 -7.88 -4.92 -0.94
C LYS A 119 -8.20 -4.36 -2.32
N SER A 120 -8.94 -3.24 -2.40
CA SER A 120 -9.27 -2.54 -3.64
C SER A 120 -8.02 -2.18 -4.44
N VAL A 121 -7.00 -1.61 -3.79
CA VAL A 121 -5.73 -1.25 -4.42
C VAL A 121 -4.96 -2.49 -4.87
N GLY A 122 -4.94 -3.55 -4.06
CA GLY A 122 -4.31 -4.82 -4.44
C GLY A 122 -4.93 -5.44 -5.69
N MET A 123 -6.27 -5.44 -5.79
CA MET A 123 -7.01 -5.93 -6.95
C MET A 123 -6.83 -5.05 -8.20
N TRP A 124 -6.78 -3.74 -8.02
CA TRP A 124 -6.52 -2.80 -9.10
C TRP A 124 -5.10 -2.99 -9.68
N ILE A 125 -4.08 -3.13 -8.81
CA ILE A 125 -2.70 -3.36 -9.22
C ILE A 125 -2.52 -4.71 -9.90
N SER A 126 -3.12 -5.79 -9.37
CA SER A 126 -3.01 -7.12 -9.97
C SER A 126 -3.64 -7.22 -11.36
N ARG A 127 -4.56 -6.31 -11.68
CA ARG A 127 -5.18 -6.15 -13.01
C ARG A 127 -4.46 -5.12 -13.89
N ALA A 128 -3.21 -4.79 -13.57
CA ALA A 128 -2.41 -3.81 -14.29
C ALA A 128 -3.01 -2.38 -14.31
N ARG A 129 -3.71 -2.00 -13.23
CA ARG A 129 -4.21 -0.63 -12.99
C ARG A 129 -5.12 -0.10 -14.11
N PRO A 130 -6.22 -0.78 -14.48
CA PRO A 130 -7.07 -0.30 -15.55
C PRO A 130 -7.73 1.03 -15.14
N PRO A 131 -7.72 2.08 -16.00
CA PRO A 131 -8.33 3.38 -15.67
C PRO A 131 -9.84 3.30 -15.37
N THR A 132 -10.52 2.32 -15.97
CA THR A 132 -11.95 2.09 -15.82
C THR A 132 -12.29 1.19 -14.63
N TRP A 133 -11.30 0.62 -13.95
CA TRP A 133 -11.56 -0.31 -12.84
C TRP A 133 -12.13 0.42 -11.63
N ARG A 134 -13.10 -0.22 -10.97
CA ARG A 134 -13.74 0.21 -9.73
C ARG A 134 -13.97 -1.01 -8.81
N PRO A 135 -13.98 -0.83 -7.47
CA PRO A 135 -14.39 -1.90 -6.56
C PRO A 135 -15.86 -2.28 -6.79
N SER A 136 -16.17 -3.59 -6.85
CA SER A 136 -17.55 -4.08 -7.00
C SER A 136 -18.40 -3.90 -5.74
N ASP A 137 -17.77 -4.00 -4.57
CA ASP A 137 -18.43 -3.99 -3.26
C ASP A 137 -17.82 -2.90 -2.38
N PRO A 138 -18.15 -1.61 -2.63
CA PRO A 138 -17.63 -0.50 -1.86
C PRO A 138 -18.16 -0.51 -0.41
N ASP A 139 -17.26 -0.44 0.57
CA ASP A 139 -17.59 -0.30 1.99
C ASP A 139 -16.74 0.81 2.61
N ALA A 140 -17.33 1.99 2.75
CA ALA A 140 -16.63 3.18 3.23
C ALA A 140 -16.05 3.04 4.64
N LYS A 141 -16.64 2.19 5.49
CA LYS A 141 -16.14 1.98 6.85
C LYS A 141 -14.94 1.03 6.82
N ALA A 142 -15.04 -0.07 6.07
CA ALA A 142 -13.91 -0.99 5.90
C ALA A 142 -12.73 -0.31 5.19
N ASP A 143 -13.02 0.52 4.19
CA ASP A 143 -12.02 1.33 3.47
C ASP A 143 -11.34 2.32 4.42
N GLU A 144 -12.09 3.02 5.28
CA GLU A 144 -11.56 3.93 6.30
C GLU A 144 -10.58 3.20 7.24
N GLU A 145 -11.02 2.10 7.84
CA GLU A 145 -10.22 1.36 8.82
C GLU A 145 -8.93 0.80 8.20
N LYS A 146 -9.05 0.22 7.00
CA LYS A 146 -7.90 -0.33 6.26
C LYS A 146 -6.94 0.76 5.81
N PHE A 147 -7.45 1.86 5.27
CA PHE A 147 -6.61 2.99 4.85
C PHE A 147 -5.85 3.56 6.03
N LYS A 148 -6.51 3.87 7.15
CA LYS A 148 -5.86 4.45 8.33
C LYS A 148 -4.76 3.56 8.90
N ALA A 149 -5.03 2.25 9.01
CA ALA A 149 -4.05 1.30 9.50
C ALA A 149 -2.84 1.19 8.56
N TRP A 150 -3.09 1.13 7.25
CA TRP A 150 -2.02 1.09 6.26
C TRP A 150 -1.21 2.38 6.26
N TRP A 151 -1.88 3.52 6.20
CA TRP A 151 -1.25 4.84 6.20
C TRP A 151 -0.37 5.07 7.42
N ALA A 152 -0.83 4.69 8.62
CA ALA A 152 -0.02 4.73 9.83
C ALA A 152 1.24 3.87 9.74
N SER A 153 1.18 2.70 9.08
CA SER A 153 2.35 1.84 8.88
C SER A 153 3.36 2.37 7.87
N LEU A 154 2.95 3.32 7.01
CA LEU A 154 3.81 3.99 6.04
C LEU A 154 4.50 5.22 6.64
N GLN A 155 4.00 5.73 7.77
CA GLN A 155 4.53 6.95 8.34
C GLN A 155 5.93 6.74 8.94
N PRO A 156 6.80 7.76 8.85
CA PRO A 156 8.04 7.77 9.60
C PRO A 156 7.79 7.56 11.10
N ALA A 157 8.71 6.87 11.78
CA ALA A 157 8.57 6.53 13.20
C ALA A 157 8.29 7.74 14.09
N TRP A 158 8.90 8.90 13.78
CA TRP A 158 8.72 10.14 14.52
C TRP A 158 7.28 10.70 14.45
N ARG A 159 6.50 10.31 13.44
CA ARG A 159 5.11 10.76 13.26
C ARG A 159 4.12 9.82 13.93
N VAL A 160 4.50 8.59 14.27
CA VAL A 160 3.57 7.60 14.83
C VAL A 160 3.62 7.64 16.37
N VAL A 161 2.52 8.03 17.00
CA VAL A 161 2.37 8.06 18.47
C VAL A 161 1.23 7.13 18.85
N ASN A 162 1.51 6.12 19.68
CA ASN A 162 0.54 5.10 20.10
C ASN A 162 -0.20 4.42 18.91
N GLY A 163 0.53 4.12 17.83
CA GLY A 163 -0.02 3.49 16.64
C GLY A 163 -0.92 4.38 15.79
N ARG A 164 -0.93 5.69 16.03
CA ARG A 164 -1.70 6.68 15.27
C ARG A 164 -0.77 7.72 14.66
N VAL A 165 -1.17 8.23 13.50
CA VAL A 165 -0.48 9.34 12.86
C VAL A 165 -0.67 10.61 13.70
N GLY A 166 0.44 11.19 14.13
CA GLY A 166 0.50 12.45 14.85
C GLY A 166 0.39 13.65 13.91
N LYS A 167 0.16 14.82 14.51
CA LYS A 167 -0.02 16.08 13.79
C LYS A 167 1.28 16.80 13.41
N SER A 168 2.42 16.36 13.94
CA SER A 168 3.71 16.97 13.59
C SER A 168 4.01 16.74 12.12
N MET A 169 4.47 17.79 11.45
CA MET A 169 4.98 17.73 10.08
C MET A 169 6.49 18.00 9.99
N ASN A 170 7.13 18.20 11.15
CA ASN A 170 8.53 18.54 11.24
C ASN A 170 9.34 17.26 11.49
N GLY A 171 9.97 16.76 10.43
CA GLY A 171 10.82 15.59 10.49
C GLY A 171 11.28 15.16 9.10
N ASP A 172 12.08 14.09 9.05
CA ASP A 172 12.56 13.52 7.79
C ASP A 172 11.46 12.71 7.09
N TRP A 173 11.10 13.13 5.88
CA TRP A 173 10.08 12.54 5.03
C TRP A 173 10.64 11.57 3.97
N ASN A 174 11.96 11.39 3.91
CA ASN A 174 12.60 10.60 2.87
C ASN A 174 12.09 9.14 2.81
N ALA A 175 11.68 8.57 3.94
CA ALA A 175 11.08 7.24 4.01
C ALA A 175 9.76 7.09 3.23
N LEU A 176 9.05 8.20 3.01
CA LEU A 176 7.79 8.26 2.25
C LEU A 176 7.98 8.87 0.85
N ARG A 177 9.22 9.28 0.51
CA ARG A 177 9.59 9.80 -0.81
C ARG A 177 9.75 8.66 -1.80
N LEU A 178 8.62 8.22 -2.34
CA LEU A 178 8.50 7.06 -3.22
C LEU A 178 7.74 7.48 -4.48
N PRO A 179 8.40 8.11 -5.47
CA PRO A 179 7.78 8.43 -6.76
C PRO A 179 7.50 7.17 -7.59
N GLY A 180 6.73 7.34 -8.67
CA GLY A 180 6.51 6.31 -9.67
C GLY A 180 5.29 5.40 -9.46
N ILE A 181 5.10 4.48 -10.41
CA ILE A 181 3.87 3.67 -10.59
C ILE A 181 3.51 2.73 -9.41
N ASN A 182 4.48 2.48 -8.52
CA ASN A 182 4.32 1.63 -7.32
C ASN A 182 4.47 2.40 -6.01
N GLY A 183 4.70 3.71 -6.11
CA GLY A 183 4.87 4.63 -5.02
C GLY A 183 3.57 5.31 -4.64
N ILE A 184 3.62 6.65 -4.52
CA ILE A 184 2.51 7.49 -4.02
C ILE A 184 1.19 7.28 -4.78
N GLN A 185 1.23 6.92 -6.07
CA GLN A 185 0.04 6.55 -6.84
C GLN A 185 -0.87 5.55 -6.11
N SER A 186 -0.31 4.58 -5.37
CA SER A 186 -1.12 3.59 -4.64
C SER A 186 -1.88 4.20 -3.46
N ILE A 187 -1.35 5.25 -2.84
CA ILE A 187 -2.04 6.00 -1.76
C ILE A 187 -3.20 6.80 -2.38
N VAL A 188 -2.94 7.48 -3.50
CA VAL A 188 -3.96 8.23 -4.25
C VAL A 188 -5.08 7.30 -4.69
N ALA A 189 -4.76 6.12 -5.26
CA ALA A 189 -5.75 5.12 -5.64
C ALA A 189 -6.61 4.65 -4.45
N ALA A 190 -6.00 4.44 -3.28
CA ALA A 190 -6.73 4.03 -2.08
C ALA A 190 -7.75 5.09 -1.65
N LEU A 191 -7.35 6.36 -1.63
CA LEU A 191 -8.23 7.48 -1.32
C LEU A 191 -9.32 7.67 -2.37
N PHE A 192 -9.00 7.48 -3.65
CA PHE A 192 -10.00 7.53 -4.72
C PHE A 192 -11.09 6.49 -4.50
N PHE A 193 -10.73 5.21 -4.35
CA PHE A 193 -11.70 4.13 -4.15
C PHE A 193 -12.53 4.31 -2.87
N TRP A 194 -11.92 4.78 -1.78
CA TRP A 194 -12.66 5.13 -0.57
C TRP A 194 -13.58 6.34 -0.80
N GLY A 195 -13.16 7.31 -1.60
CA GLY A 195 -13.95 8.49 -1.96
C GLY A 195 -15.23 8.12 -2.71
N LEU A 196 -15.17 7.12 -3.58
CA LEU A 196 -16.34 6.59 -4.29
C LEU A 196 -17.35 5.92 -3.36
N SER A 197 -16.88 5.30 -2.28
CA SER A 197 -17.76 4.63 -1.30
C SER A 197 -18.31 5.62 -0.26
N ALA A 198 -17.68 6.78 -0.07
CA ALA A 198 -18.05 7.75 0.95
C ALA A 198 -19.23 8.66 0.53
N SER A 199 -20.41 8.46 1.14
CA SER A 199 -21.60 9.31 0.93
C SER A 199 -21.36 10.78 1.35
N PRO A 200 -21.71 11.79 0.53
CA PRO A 200 -21.43 13.21 0.82
C PRO A 200 -21.95 13.73 2.17
N LYS A 201 -23.05 13.16 2.68
CA LYS A 201 -23.69 13.58 3.95
C LYS A 201 -23.25 12.75 5.15
N ALA A 202 -22.45 11.70 4.94
CA ALA A 202 -22.13 10.72 5.98
C ALA A 202 -20.85 11.06 6.76
N ARG A 203 -20.74 10.50 7.96
CA ARG A 203 -19.51 10.54 8.77
C ARG A 203 -18.29 10.01 8.01
N SER A 204 -18.49 8.99 7.17
CA SER A 204 -17.42 8.43 6.32
C SER A 204 -16.81 9.47 5.41
N ARG A 205 -17.59 10.44 4.90
CA ARG A 205 -17.07 11.55 4.11
C ARG A 205 -16.18 12.46 4.91
N LYS A 206 -16.55 12.80 6.14
CA LYS A 206 -15.70 13.61 7.02
C LYS A 206 -14.36 12.92 7.28
N ALA A 207 -14.38 11.61 7.57
CA ALA A 207 -13.17 10.83 7.79
C ALA A 207 -12.29 10.78 6.53
N TRP A 208 -12.90 10.55 5.37
CA TRP A 208 -12.22 10.59 4.08
C TRP A 208 -11.60 11.97 3.80
N THR A 209 -12.35 13.06 3.99
CA THR A 209 -11.84 14.43 3.81
C THR A 209 -10.66 14.73 4.74
N THR A 210 -10.69 14.27 5.99
CA THR A 210 -9.54 14.40 6.90
C THR A 210 -8.32 13.65 6.37
N ALA A 211 -8.49 12.42 5.88
CA ALA A 211 -7.40 11.64 5.31
C ALA A 211 -6.82 12.30 4.04
N VAL A 212 -7.68 12.80 3.15
CA VAL A 212 -7.26 13.55 1.95
C VAL A 212 -6.42 14.76 2.35
N ARG A 213 -6.91 15.62 3.26
CA ARG A 213 -6.15 16.81 3.70
C ARG A 213 -4.80 16.43 4.30
N GLU A 214 -4.76 15.37 5.11
CA GLU A 214 -3.51 14.90 5.71
C GLU A 214 -2.52 14.43 4.65
N CYS A 215 -2.97 13.69 3.62
CA CYS A 215 -2.11 13.28 2.51
C CYS A 215 -1.66 14.48 1.65
N THR A 216 -2.54 15.47 1.41
CA THR A 216 -2.18 16.71 0.72
C THR A 216 -1.04 17.43 1.43
N GLU A 217 -1.15 17.64 2.75
CA GLU A 217 -0.11 18.29 3.55
C GLU A 217 1.21 17.50 3.49
N VAL A 218 1.16 16.17 3.46
CA VAL A 218 2.35 15.34 3.32
C VAL A 218 2.99 15.49 1.95
N PHE A 219 2.21 15.53 0.87
CA PHE A 219 2.74 15.73 -0.48
C PHE A 219 3.37 17.12 -0.62
N GLU A 220 2.75 18.15 -0.05
CA GLU A 220 3.35 19.49 0.06
C GLU A 220 4.70 19.46 0.79
N GLN A 221 4.81 18.71 1.90
CA GLN A 221 6.06 18.61 2.65
C GLN A 221 7.13 17.84 1.89
N LEU A 222 6.77 16.78 1.18
CA LEU A 222 7.71 16.06 0.31
C LEU A 222 8.30 17.01 -0.73
N ARG A 223 7.49 17.87 -1.34
CA ARG A 223 7.96 18.88 -2.31
C ARG A 223 8.88 19.92 -1.68
N ARG A 224 8.53 20.47 -0.51
CA ARG A 224 9.36 21.49 0.16
C ARG A 224 10.78 21.03 0.48
N VAL A 225 10.96 19.75 0.80
CA VAL A 225 12.28 19.18 1.08
C VAL A 225 13.13 19.02 -0.19
N HIS A 226 12.52 19.10 -1.39
CA HIS A 226 13.21 19.02 -2.68
C HIS A 226 13.78 20.36 -3.17
N SER A 227 13.25 21.51 -2.73
CA SER A 227 13.83 22.80 -3.11
C SER A 227 15.21 22.97 -2.48
N PRO A 228 16.32 22.99 -3.24
CA PRO A 228 17.57 23.52 -2.71
C PRO A 228 17.35 24.99 -2.35
N ALA A 229 17.83 25.36 -1.15
CA ALA A 229 17.86 26.75 -0.69
C ALA A 229 18.67 27.65 -1.64
#